data_AF-A0A950AFH0-F1
#
_entry.id   AF-A0A950AFH0-F1
#
_cell.length_a   1.000
_cell.length_b   1.000
_cell.length_c   1.000
_cell.angle_alpha   90.00
_cell.angle_beta   90.00
_cell.angle_gamma   90.00
#
_symmetry.space_group_name_H-M   'P 1'
#
loop_
_entity.id
_entity.type
_entity.pdbx_description
1 polymer ?
#
loop_
_entity_poly.entity_id
_entity_poly.type
_entity_poly.pdbx_seq_one_letter_code
_entity_poly.pdbx_strand_id
1 'polypeptide(L)'
;MENPYAEVPKPTTAWLWQAFTGVGLVILLGLHFIANHFIVKEGLRNYSQVVAYLRNPIILCLEVLFLLCVTTHALLGVRSILLDFGLSESMERRLDQILKFVGVLTIGYGLVLTWMIIR
;
A
#
# COMPACT_ATOMS: atom_id res chain seq x y z
N MET A 1 -39.41 21.30 -7.82
CA MET A 1 -38.80 19.97 -8.02
C MET A 1 -37.57 19.95 -7.16
N GLU A 2 -37.51 19.10 -6.14
CA GLU A 2 -36.35 18.96 -5.27
C GLU A 2 -35.20 18.34 -6.08
N ASN A 3 -34.01 18.95 -6.02
CA ASN A 3 -32.84 18.44 -6.75
C ASN A 3 -32.25 17.25 -5.97
N PRO A 4 -32.34 16.01 -6.47
CA PRO A 4 -31.80 14.83 -5.77
C PRO A 4 -30.27 14.84 -5.66
N TYR A 5 -29.60 15.77 -6.35
CA TYR A 5 -28.15 16.00 -6.26
C TYR A 5 -27.77 17.15 -5.32
N ALA A 6 -28.74 17.73 -4.58
CA ALA A 6 -28.45 18.80 -3.64
C ALA A 6 -27.61 18.34 -2.43
N GLU A 7 -27.66 17.05 -2.09
CA GLU A 7 -26.86 16.46 -1.04
C GLU A 7 -25.65 15.71 -1.59
N VAL A 8 -24.45 16.16 -1.23
CA VAL A 8 -23.21 15.47 -1.54
C VAL A 8 -22.99 14.39 -0.47
N PRO A 9 -22.93 13.10 -0.83
CA PRO A 9 -22.67 12.03 0.13
C PRO A 9 -21.30 12.23 0.80
N LYS A 10 -21.22 11.95 2.10
CA LYS A 10 -19.94 11.99 2.81
C LYS A 10 -19.00 10.91 2.26
N PRO A 11 -17.70 11.20 2.09
CA PRO A 11 -16.74 10.21 1.62
C PRO A 11 -16.64 9.06 2.62
N THR A 12 -16.51 7.84 2.11
CA THR A 12 -16.29 6.67 2.94
C THR A 12 -14.86 6.67 3.51
N THR A 13 -14.66 5.98 4.64
CA THR A 13 -13.32 5.80 5.22
C THR A 13 -12.37 5.09 4.25
N ALA A 14 -12.88 4.12 3.48
CA ALA A 14 -12.12 3.44 2.44
C ALA A 14 -11.60 4.40 1.37
N TRP A 15 -12.46 5.31 0.89
CA TRP A 15 -12.06 6.32 -0.09
C TRP A 15 -10.99 7.27 0.49
N LEU A 16 -11.17 7.74 1.73
CA LEU A 16 -10.20 8.61 2.40
C LEU A 16 -8.81 7.95 2.51
N TRP A 17 -8.77 6.67 2.92
CA TRP A 17 -7.54 5.90 3.00
C TRP A 17 -6.90 5.67 1.64
N GLN A 18 -7.68 5.41 0.59
CA GLN A 18 -7.16 5.23 -0.76
C GLN A 18 -6.54 6.52 -1.30
N ALA A 19 -7.20 7.67 -1.09
CA ALA A 19 -6.68 8.98 -1.48
C ALA A 19 -5.41 9.34 -0.70
N PHE A 20 -5.43 9.18 0.62
CA PHE A 20 -4.28 9.47 1.48
C PHE A 20 -3.06 8.60 1.12
N THR A 21 -3.26 7.30 0.98
CA THR A 21 -2.18 6.39 0.59
C THR A 21 -1.73 6.63 -0.85
N GLY A 22 -2.61 7.05 -1.76
CA GLY A 22 -2.25 7.44 -3.12
C GLY A 22 -1.30 8.64 -3.17
N VAL A 23 -1.61 9.70 -2.42
CA VAL A 23 -0.71 10.86 -2.28
C VAL A 23 0.61 10.44 -1.61
N GLY A 24 0.53 9.64 -0.54
CA GLY A 24 1.69 9.07 0.12
C GLY A 24 2.59 8.28 -0.84
N LEU A 25 2.01 7.49 -1.74
CA LEU A 25 2.75 6.70 -2.72
C LEU A 25 3.53 7.54 -3.71
N VAL A 26 3.01 8.69 -4.15
CA VAL A 26 3.78 9.59 -5.04
C VAL A 26 5.11 9.97 -4.38
N ILE A 27 5.09 10.29 -3.10
CA ILE A 27 6.27 10.67 -2.32
C ILE A 27 7.16 9.44 -2.06
N LEU A 28 6.58 8.36 -1.51
CA LEU A 28 7.32 7.18 -1.06
C LEU A 28 7.95 6.42 -2.23
N LEU A 29 7.23 6.23 -3.33
CA LEU A 29 7.76 5.60 -4.54
C LEU A 29 8.87 6.46 -5.15
N GLY A 30 8.70 7.78 -5.18
CA GLY A 30 9.73 8.71 -5.64
C GLY A 30 11.02 8.59 -4.82
N LEU A 31 10.90 8.60 -3.49
CA LEU A 31 12.05 8.43 -2.60
C LEU A 31 12.68 7.03 -2.72
N HIS A 32 11.87 5.98 -2.88
CA HIS A 32 12.34 4.62 -3.13
C HIS A 32 13.17 4.54 -4.42
N PHE A 33 12.70 5.17 -5.51
CA PHE A 33 13.46 5.26 -6.76
C PHE A 33 14.75 6.06 -6.60
N ILE A 34 14.71 7.22 -5.95
CA ILE A 34 15.90 8.03 -5.68
C ILE A 34 16.94 7.20 -4.92
N ALA A 35 16.53 6.54 -3.83
CA ALA A 35 17.44 5.75 -3.00
C ALA A 35 18.03 4.56 -3.76
N ASN A 36 17.19 3.74 -4.43
CA ASN A 36 17.63 2.49 -5.03
C ASN A 36 18.23 2.62 -6.44
N HIS A 37 17.83 3.64 -7.20
CA HIS A 37 18.18 3.76 -8.63
C HIS A 37 19.08 4.94 -8.94
N PHE A 38 19.06 6.01 -8.13
CA PHE A 38 19.87 7.20 -8.39
C PHE A 38 21.06 7.35 -7.44
N ILE A 39 20.92 6.95 -6.17
CA ILE A 39 22.03 6.97 -5.20
C ILE A 39 22.89 5.71 -5.33
N VAL A 40 22.26 4.53 -5.44
CA VAL A 40 22.97 3.28 -5.67
C VAL A 40 23.15 3.09 -7.18
N LYS A 41 24.27 3.56 -7.73
CA LYS A 41 24.54 3.62 -9.19
C LYS A 41 24.31 2.32 -9.97
N GLU A 42 24.51 1.17 -9.33
CA GLU A 42 24.33 -0.15 -9.94
C GLU A 42 23.09 -0.89 -9.42
N GLY A 43 22.31 -0.26 -8.53
CA GLY A 43 21.27 -0.91 -7.72
C GLY A 43 21.82 -1.88 -6.68
N LEU A 44 20.93 -2.41 -5.84
CA LEU A 44 21.24 -3.48 -4.90
C LEU A 44 21.20 -4.83 -5.64
N ARG A 45 22.35 -5.47 -5.84
CA ARG A 45 22.49 -6.68 -6.67
C ARG A 45 22.74 -7.96 -5.89
N ASN A 46 23.03 -7.85 -4.60
CA ASN A 46 23.29 -9.01 -3.75
C ASN A 46 22.72 -8.83 -2.34
N TYR A 47 22.66 -9.93 -1.61
CA TYR A 47 22.07 -9.98 -0.27
C TYR A 47 22.74 -9.02 0.72
N SER A 48 24.08 -8.95 0.74
CA SER A 48 24.79 -8.08 1.69
C SER A 48 24.53 -6.60 1.44
N GLN A 49 24.35 -6.19 0.18
CA GLN A 49 23.95 -4.83 -0.16
C GLN A 49 22.53 -4.51 0.34
N VAL A 50 21.58 -5.43 0.20
CA VAL A 50 20.21 -5.25 0.73
C VAL A 50 20.21 -5.11 2.25
N VAL A 51 20.96 -5.97 2.95
CA VAL A 51 21.08 -5.88 4.41
C VAL A 51 21.72 -4.56 4.83
N ALA A 52 22.80 -4.13 4.18
CA ALA A 52 23.46 -2.85 4.47
C ALA A 52 22.51 -1.65 4.24
N TYR A 53 21.71 -1.71 3.17
CA TYR A 53 20.69 -0.70 2.86
C TYR A 53 19.61 -0.63 3.94
N LEU A 54 19.02 -1.77 4.32
CA LEU A 54 17.95 -1.83 5.33
C LEU A 54 18.43 -1.60 6.77
N ARG A 55 19.73 -1.70 7.04
CA ARG A 55 20.31 -1.31 8.34
C ARG A 55 20.35 0.20 8.55
N ASN A 56 20.16 1.01 7.51
CA ASN A 56 19.94 2.44 7.68
C ASN A 56 18.50 2.66 8.22
N PRO A 57 18.34 3.27 9.42
CA PRO A 57 17.02 3.39 10.05
C PRO A 57 16.03 4.26 9.27
N ILE A 58 16.52 5.25 8.51
CA ILE A 58 15.68 6.12 7.67
C ILE A 58 15.12 5.31 6.51
N ILE A 59 15.98 4.52 5.86
CA ILE A 59 15.59 3.63 4.76
C ILE A 59 14.61 2.57 5.26
N LEU A 60 14.90 1.93 6.39
CA LEU A 60 13.99 0.96 7.00
C LEU A 60 12.59 1.54 7.22
N CYS A 61 12.52 2.74 7.80
CA CYS A 61 11.26 3.44 8.03
C CYS A 61 10.52 3.73 6.71
N LEU A 62 11.25 4.22 5.69
CA LEU A 62 10.70 4.50 4.37
C LEU A 62 10.12 3.24 3.73
N GLU A 63 10.88 2.15 3.68
CA GLU A 63 10.46 0.89 3.05
C GLU A 63 9.29 0.24 3.78
N VAL A 64 9.25 0.31 5.12
CA VAL A 64 8.10 -0.17 5.91
C VAL A 64 6.86 0.69 5.65
N LEU A 65 6.99 2.02 5.65
CA LEU A 65 5.87 2.90 5.34
C LEU A 65 5.38 2.69 3.90
N PHE A 66 6.31 2.49 2.96
CA PHE A 66 5.99 2.19 1.58
C PHE A 66 5.23 0.86 1.44
N LEU A 67 5.65 -0.21 2.12
CA LEU A 67 4.94 -1.49 2.20
C LEU A 67 3.49 -1.31 2.68
N LEU A 68 3.28 -0.55 3.77
CA LEU A 68 1.96 -0.31 4.33
C LEU A 68 1.07 0.49 3.36
N CYS A 69 1.59 1.57 2.80
CA CYS A 69 0.87 2.43 1.86
C CYS A 69 0.53 1.70 0.55
N VAL A 70 1.49 1.02 -0.06
CA VAL A 70 1.29 0.36 -1.37
C VAL A 70 0.29 -0.77 -1.27
N THR A 71 0.38 -1.59 -0.22
CA THR A 71 -0.55 -2.70 0.01
C THR A 71 -1.96 -2.18 0.25
N THR A 72 -2.11 -1.17 1.12
CA THR A 72 -3.42 -0.59 1.44
C THR A 72 -4.05 0.06 0.19
N HIS A 73 -3.29 0.88 -0.54
CA HIS A 73 -3.78 1.55 -1.75
C HIS A 73 -4.20 0.55 -2.82
N ALA A 74 -3.35 -0.45 -3.10
CA ALA A 74 -3.62 -1.45 -4.14
C ALA A 74 -4.90 -2.24 -3.83
N LEU A 75 -5.07 -2.71 -2.59
CA LEU A 75 -6.23 -3.52 -2.23
C LEU A 75 -7.53 -2.71 -2.21
N LEU A 76 -7.49 -1.45 -1.77
CA LEU A 76 -8.65 -0.56 -1.85
C LEU A 76 -9.00 -0.21 -3.32
N GLY A 77 -8.00 -0.01 -4.17
CA GLY A 77 -8.20 0.19 -5.61
C GLY A 77 -8.82 -1.03 -6.29
N VAL A 78 -8.29 -2.23 -6.02
CA VAL A 78 -8.87 -3.49 -6.51
C VAL A 78 -10.30 -3.67 -6.01
N ARG A 79 -10.58 -3.37 -4.73
CA ARG A 79 -11.94 -3.37 -4.19
C ARG A 79 -12.85 -2.45 -5.00
N SER A 80 -12.44 -1.22 -5.26
CA SER A 80 -13.24 -0.25 -6.02
C SER A 80 -13.58 -0.77 -7.41
N ILE A 81 -12.58 -1.26 -8.14
CA ILE A 81 -12.78 -1.83 -9.50
C ILE A 81 -13.75 -3.01 -9.46
N LEU A 82 -13.65 -3.88 -8.47
CA LEU A 82 -14.51 -5.07 -8.38
C LEU A 82 -15.96 -4.74 -8.01
N LEU A 83 -16.19 -3.69 -7.20
CA LEU A 83 -17.54 -3.24 -6.85
C LEU A 83 -18.28 -2.63 -8.05
N ASP A 84 -17.55 -2.06 -9.01
CA ASP A 84 -18.14 -1.49 -10.24
C ASP A 84 -18.82 -2.55 -11.13
N PHE A 85 -18.59 -3.84 -10.88
CA PHE A 85 -19.27 -4.93 -11.58
C PHE A 85 -20.66 -5.29 -11.01
N GLY A 86 -21.14 -4.59 -9.98
CA GLY A 86 -22.48 -4.79 -9.41
C GLY A 86 -22.63 -6.12 -8.67
N LEU A 87 -21.68 -6.42 -7.78
CA LEU A 87 -21.67 -7.66 -7.01
C LEU A 87 -22.86 -7.72 -6.02
N SER A 88 -23.34 -8.94 -5.73
CA SER A 88 -24.30 -9.12 -4.63
C SER A 88 -23.66 -8.79 -3.28
N GLU A 89 -24.45 -8.33 -2.29
CA GLU A 89 -23.90 -7.98 -0.97
C GLU A 89 -23.10 -9.10 -0.30
N SER A 90 -23.51 -10.36 -0.51
CA SER A 90 -22.79 -11.53 0.03
C SER A 90 -21.39 -11.66 -0.55
N MET A 91 -21.25 -11.35 -1.85
CA MET A 91 -19.98 -11.38 -2.56
C MET A 91 -19.12 -10.19 -2.17
N GLU A 92 -19.69 -9.00 -2.00
CA GLU A 92 -18.96 -7.82 -1.50
C GLU A 92 -18.36 -8.08 -0.11
N ARG A 93 -19.14 -8.65 0.82
CA ARG A 93 -18.66 -9.00 2.16
C ARG A 93 -17.52 -10.01 2.11
N ARG A 94 -17.62 -11.02 1.24
CA ARG A 94 -16.58 -12.03 1.06
C ARG A 94 -15.33 -11.44 0.43
N LEU A 95 -15.48 -10.55 -0.55
CA LEU A 95 -14.39 -9.81 -1.17
C LEU A 95 -13.64 -8.98 -0.12
N ASP A 96 -14.36 -8.24 0.72
CA ASP A 96 -13.77 -7.43 1.79
C ASP A 96 -12.97 -8.28 2.79
N GLN A 97 -13.45 -9.47 3.13
CA GLN A 97 -12.74 -10.42 3.99
C GLN A 97 -11.46 -10.93 3.33
N ILE A 98 -11.54 -11.34 2.06
CA ILE A 98 -10.39 -11.86 1.30
C ILE A 98 -9.32 -10.78 1.17
N LEU A 99 -9.69 -9.57 0.75
CA LEU A 99 -8.74 -8.47 0.59
C LEU A 99 -8.08 -8.09 1.91
N LYS A 100 -8.85 -8.04 3.02
CA LYS A 100 -8.27 -7.81 4.35
C LYS A 100 -7.27 -8.90 4.74
N PHE A 101 -7.62 -10.16 4.52
CA PHE A 101 -6.74 -11.29 4.81
C PHE A 101 -5.44 -11.23 3.99
N VAL A 102 -5.54 -10.99 2.69
CA VAL A 102 -4.39 -10.81 1.79
C VAL A 102 -3.52 -9.64 2.24
N GLY A 103 -4.12 -8.51 2.64
CA GLY A 103 -3.40 -7.35 3.16
C GLY A 103 -2.63 -7.67 4.44
N VAL A 104 -3.27 -8.31 5.41
CA VAL A 104 -2.64 -8.73 6.67
C VAL A 104 -1.49 -9.69 6.42
N LEU A 105 -1.67 -10.69 5.54
CA LEU A 105 -0.61 -11.62 5.18
C LEU A 105 0.57 -10.92 4.50
N THR A 106 0.30 -10.03 3.55
CA THR A 106 1.34 -9.31 2.79
C THR A 106 2.17 -8.43 3.72
N ILE A 107 1.51 -7.62 4.56
CA ILE A 107 2.17 -6.74 5.52
C ILE A 107 2.92 -7.58 6.57
N GLY A 108 2.26 -8.57 7.16
CA GLY A 108 2.86 -9.41 8.19
C GLY A 108 4.09 -10.16 7.67
N TYR A 109 3.98 -10.77 6.50
CA TYR A 109 5.11 -11.43 5.85
C TYR A 109 6.26 -10.46 5.55
N GLY A 110 5.96 -9.29 4.98
CA GLY A 110 6.98 -8.27 4.70
C GLY A 110 7.72 -7.82 5.97
N LEU A 111 6.98 -7.53 7.05
CA LEU A 111 7.57 -7.13 8.34
C LEU A 111 8.43 -8.25 8.96
N VAL A 112 7.94 -9.49 8.94
CA VAL A 112 8.71 -10.65 9.44
C VAL A 112 9.97 -10.85 8.62
N LEU A 113 9.89 -10.79 7.29
CA LEU A 113 11.04 -10.93 6.41
C LEU A 113 12.07 -9.82 6.68
N THR A 114 11.62 -8.56 6.74
CA THR A 114 12.49 -7.42 7.07
C THR A 114 13.18 -7.61 8.41
N TRP A 115 12.47 -8.04 9.46
CA TRP A 115 13.07 -8.32 10.76
C TRP A 115 14.08 -9.47 10.69
N MET A 116 13.76 -10.56 9.98
CA MET A 116 14.63 -11.73 9.86
C MET A 116 15.93 -11.45 9.13
N ILE A 117 15.97 -10.50 8.19
CA ILE A 117 17.19 -10.18 7.41
C ILE A 117 18.07 -9.11 8.06
N ILE A 118 17.51 -8.24 8.90
CA ILE A 118 18.30 -7.17 9.58
C ILE A 118 18.89 -7.62 10.91
N ARG A 119 18.29 -8.63 11.56
CA ARG A 119 18.76 -9.19 12.83
C ARG A 119 20.14 -9.84 12.75
#